data_AF-A0AAD5UKB7-F1
#
_entry.id   AF-A0AAD5UKB7-F1
#
_cell.length_a   1.000
_cell.length_b   1.000
_cell.length_c   1.000
_cell.angle_alpha   90.00
_cell.angle_beta   90.00
_cell.angle_gamma   90.00
#
_symmetry.space_group_name_H-M   'P 1'
#
loop_
_entity.id
_entity.type
_entity.pdbx_description
1 polymer ?
#
loop_
_entity_poly.entity_id
_entity_poly.type
_entity_poly.pdbx_seq_one_letter_code
_entity_poly.pdbx_strand_id
1 'polypeptide(L)' 'MSAIKDQNKDYNEVESALNRLQAHKGVQGIVIATHEGSVIRSTLDNIQTPQISTLVTQLAARSKGVVRDLDPEVFDG' A
#
# COMPACT_ATOMS: atom_id res chain seq x y z
N MET A 1 -6.62 29.77 7.36
CA MET A 1 -5.26 29.72 6.78
C MET A 1 -4.45 28.47 7.19
N SER A 2 -4.72 27.80 8.32
CA SER A 2 -3.95 26.63 8.78
C SER A 2 -4.18 25.36 7.94
N ALA A 3 -5.44 25.00 7.67
CA ALA A 3 -5.79 23.74 7.02
C ALA A 3 -5.20 23.53 5.60
N ILE A 4 -4.94 24.62 4.86
CA ILE A 4 -4.34 24.55 3.51
C ILE A 4 -2.84 24.21 3.58
N LYS A 5 -2.15 24.59 4.67
CA LYS A 5 -0.73 24.28 4.88
C LYS A 5 -0.52 22.81 5.24
N ASP A 6 -1.44 22.24 6.03
CA ASP A 6 -1.33 20.88 6.55
C ASP A 6 -1.56 19.83 5.46
N GLN A 7 -2.57 20.00 4.59
CA GLN A 7 -2.78 19.07 3.46
C GLN A 7 -1.62 19.03 2.47
N ASN A 8 -0.93 20.15 2.26
CA ASN A 8 0.23 20.19 1.37
C ASN A 8 1.43 19.46 2.00
N LYS A 9 1.54 19.45 3.32
CA LYS A 9 2.60 18.71 4.01
C LYS A 9 2.41 17.19 3.84
N ASP A 10 1.22 16.69 4.10
CA ASP A 10 0.92 15.24 4.01
C ASP A 10 1.15 14.71 2.59
N TYR A 11 0.72 15.47 1.57
CA TYR A 11 0.95 15.12 0.17
C TYR A 11 2.45 15.05 -0.16
N ASN A 12 3.24 16.04 0.30
CA ASN A 12 4.68 16.08 0.04
C ASN A 12 5.43 14.92 0.74
N GLU A 13 5.01 14.52 1.94
CA GLU A 13 5.60 13.37 2.63
C GLU A 13 5.35 12.06 1.86
N VAL A 14 4.13 11.87 1.36
CA VAL A 14 3.76 10.72 0.52
C VAL A 14 4.59 10.69 -0.77
N GLU A 15 4.65 11.79 -1.52
CA GLU A 15 5.46 11.85 -2.75
C GLU A 15 6.94 11.61 -2.46
N SER A 16 7.48 12.18 -1.38
CA SER A 16 8.87 11.95 -0.98
C SER A 16 9.12 10.46 -0.67
N ALA A 17 8.20 9.80 0.03
CA ALA A 17 8.30 8.37 0.31
C ALA A 17 8.26 7.53 -0.98
N LEU A 18 7.35 7.83 -1.89
CA LEU A 18 7.24 7.13 -3.18
C LEU A 18 8.50 7.31 -4.03
N ASN A 19 9.05 8.52 -4.09
CA ASN A 19 10.30 8.79 -4.80
C ASN A 19 11.49 8.03 -4.22
N ARG A 20 11.60 7.93 -2.88
CA ARG A 20 12.65 7.14 -2.22
C ARG A 20 12.53 5.64 -2.54
N LEU A 21 11.30 5.12 -2.56
CA LEU A 21 11.05 3.73 -2.94
C LEU A 21 11.44 3.49 -4.40
N GLN A 22 10.99 4.35 -5.32
CA GLN A 22 11.25 4.19 -6.75
C GLN A 22 12.75 4.32 -7.09
N ALA A 23 13.49 5.18 -6.38
CA ALA A 23 14.93 5.36 -6.59
C ALA A 23 15.78 4.17 -6.12
N HIS A 24 15.20 3.22 -5.37
CA HIS A 24 15.95 2.08 -4.85
C HIS A 24 16.24 1.06 -5.96
N LYS A 25 17.51 0.63 -6.06
CA LYS A 25 17.94 -0.32 -7.09
C LYS A 25 17.16 -1.63 -6.97
N GLY A 26 16.56 -2.06 -8.08
CA GLY A 26 15.78 -3.30 -8.15
C GLY A 26 14.28 -3.13 -7.92
N VAL A 27 13.82 -1.92 -7.57
CA VAL A 27 12.38 -1.62 -7.57
C VAL A 27 11.88 -1.53 -9.01
N GLN A 28 11.00 -2.46 -9.37
CA GLN A 28 10.43 -2.55 -10.72
C GLN A 28 9.15 -1.72 -10.86
N GLY A 29 8.46 -1.48 -9.75
CA GLY A 29 7.31 -0.59 -9.71
C GLY A 29 6.66 -0.52 -8.33
N ILE A 30 5.70 0.38 -8.22
CA ILE A 30 4.95 0.67 -7.01
C ILE A 30 3.46 0.60 -7.34
N VAL A 31 2.69 -0.05 -6.47
CA VAL A 31 1.22 -0.10 -6.55
C VAL A 31 0.67 0.38 -5.20
N ILE A 32 -0.22 1.37 -5.26
CA ILE A 32 -1.00 1.85 -4.12
C ILE A 32 -2.42 1.38 -4.35
N ALA A 33 -2.94 0.58 -3.43
CA ALA A 33 -4.28 0.03 -3.52
C ALA A 33 -4.99 0.08 -2.17
N THR A 34 -6.32 0.03 -2.21
CA THR A 34 -7.15 -0.10 -1.02
C THR A 34 -7.14 -1.55 -0.51
N HIS A 35 -7.68 -1.77 0.70
CA HIS A 35 -7.76 -3.10 1.30
C HIS A 35 -8.77 -4.03 0.59
N GLU A 36 -9.58 -3.49 -0.31
CA GLU A 36 -10.46 -4.22 -1.22
C GLU A 36 -9.76 -4.59 -2.54
N GLY A 37 -8.55 -4.08 -2.78
CA GLY A 37 -7.78 -4.31 -4.02
C GLY A 37 -8.06 -3.29 -5.13
N SER A 38 -8.77 -2.19 -4.85
CA SER A 38 -8.95 -1.10 -5.80
C SER A 38 -7.66 -0.28 -5.94
N VAL A 39 -7.18 -0.07 -7.16
CA VAL A 39 -5.93 0.64 -7.42
C VAL A 39 -6.15 2.15 -7.34
N ILE A 40 -5.31 2.83 -6.56
CA ILE A 40 -5.27 4.30 -6.43
C ILE A 40 -4.19 4.88 -7.35
N ARG A 41 -3.00 4.29 -7.36
CA ARG A 41 -1.87 4.70 -8.19
C ARG A 41 -0.99 3.51 -8.50
N SER A 42 -0.39 3.48 -9.68
CA SER A 42 0.58 2.45 -10.06
C SER A 42 1.64 3.03 -10.99
N THR A 43 2.84 2.47 -10.93
CA THR A 43 3.89 2.68 -11.95
C THR A 43 4.05 1.45 -12.86
N LEU A 44 3.28 0.38 -12.62
CA LEU A 44 3.26 -0.83 -13.45
C LEU A 44 2.27 -0.67 -14.62
N ASP A 45 2.32 -1.59 -15.57
CA ASP A 45 1.41 -1.59 -16.70
C ASP A 45 -0.05 -1.94 -16.30
N ASN A 46 -0.97 -1.68 -17.21
CA ASN A 46 -2.42 -1.85 -16.98
C ASN A 46 -2.87 -3.31 -16.82
N ILE A 47 -2.00 -4.29 -17.13
CA ILE A 47 -2.28 -5.72 -16.98
C ILE A 47 -1.80 -6.19 -15.60
N GLN A 48 -0.55 -5.89 -15.27
CA GLN A 48 0.09 -6.27 -14.02
C GLN A 48 -0.53 -5.56 -12.81
N THR A 49 -0.87 -4.29 -12.95
CA THR A 49 -1.42 -3.45 -11.88
C THR A 49 -2.64 -4.08 -11.17
N PRO A 50 -3.76 -4.39 -11.87
CA PRO A 50 -4.93 -4.99 -11.24
C PRO A 50 -4.67 -6.41 -10.71
N GLN A 51 -3.80 -7.18 -11.37
CA GLN A 51 -3.43 -8.53 -10.94
C GLN A 51 -2.67 -8.51 -9.62
N ILE A 52 -1.60 -7.71 -9.52
CA ILE A 52 -0.79 -7.56 -8.31
C ILE A 52 -1.66 -7.07 -7.15
N SER A 53 -2.48 -6.04 -7.37
CA SER A 53 -3.38 -5.49 -6.36
C SER A 53 -4.30 -6.55 -5.77
N THR A 54 -4.94 -7.33 -6.65
CA THR A 54 -5.86 -8.40 -6.24
C THR A 54 -5.14 -9.50 -5.45
N LEU A 55 -4.00 -9.99 -5.95
CA LEU A 55 -3.27 -11.09 -5.34
C LEU A 55 -2.70 -10.71 -3.97
N VAL A 56 -2.11 -9.52 -3.84
CA VAL A 56 -1.53 -9.05 -2.58
C VAL A 56 -2.61 -8.83 -1.52
N THR A 57 -3.74 -8.24 -1.89
CA THR A 57 -4.87 -8.04 -0.97
C THR A 57 -5.43 -9.37 -0.48
N GLN A 58 -5.62 -10.35 -1.36
CA GLN A 58 -6.07 -11.69 -0.98
C GLN A 58 -5.05 -12.40 -0.08
N LEU A 59 -3.75 -12.28 -0.37
CA LEU A 59 -2.69 -12.81 0.46
C LEU A 59 -2.73 -12.19 1.87
N ALA A 60 -2.79 -10.86 1.96
CA ALA A 60 -2.85 -10.16 3.23
C ALA A 60 -4.07 -10.57 4.07
N ALA A 61 -5.24 -10.73 3.46
CA ALA A 61 -6.44 -11.19 4.14
C ALA A 61 -6.28 -12.60 4.72
N ARG A 62 -5.70 -13.53 3.95
CA ARG A 62 -5.44 -14.91 4.41
C ARG A 62 -4.39 -14.95 5.52
N SER A 63 -3.30 -14.20 5.35
CA SER A 63 -2.23 -14.14 6.34
C SER A 63 -2.72 -13.59 7.68
N LYS A 64 -3.62 -12.59 7.68
CA LYS A 64 -4.25 -12.10 8.93
C LYS A 64 -5.03 -13.21 9.65
N GLY A 65 -5.77 -14.03 8.92
CA GLY A 65 -6.48 -15.18 9.49
C GLY A 65 -5.50 -16.16 10.15
N VAL A 66 -4.44 -16.53 9.42
CA VAL A 66 -3.40 -17.44 9.94
C VAL A 66 -2.71 -16.89 11.18
N VAL A 67 -2.35 -15.60 11.19
CA VAL A 67 -1.71 -14.98 12.36
C VAL A 67 -2.65 -15.01 13.57
N ARG A 68 -3.94 -14.69 13.38
CA ARG A 68 -4.94 -14.76 14.46
C ARG A 68 -5.10 -16.18 15.00
N ASP A 69 -5.07 -17.18 14.12
CA ASP A 69 -5.19 -18.58 14.52
C ASP A 69 -3.94 -19.08 15.29
N LEU A 70 -2.77 -18.49 15.03
CA LEU A 70 -1.51 -18.82 15.71
C LEU A 70 -1.33 -18.09 17.05
N ASP A 71 -1.74 -16.84 17.12
CA ASP A 71 -1.65 -16.01 18.33
C ASP A 71 -2.88 -15.12 18.45
N PRO A 72 -3.96 -15.62 19.09
CA PRO A 72 -5.21 -14.90 19.21
C PRO A 72 -5.13 -13.70 20.18
N GLU A 73 -4.13 -13.64 21.07
CA GLU A 73 -4.01 -12.56 22.07
C GLU A 73 -3.42 -11.26 21.49
N VAL A 74 -2.63 -11.36 20.41
CA VAL A 74 -1.97 -10.19 19.77
C VAL A 74 -2.95 -9.28 19.01
N PHE A 75 -4.19 -9.72 18.75
CA PHE A 75 -5.16 -9.00 17.93
C PHE A 75 -6.37 -8.42 18.66
N ASP A 76 -6.46 -8.58 19.99
CA ASP A 76 -7.61 -8.13 20.81
C ASP A 76 -7.44 -6.71 21.41
N GLY A 77 -6.64 -5.85 20.76
CA GLY A 77 -6.36 -4.47 21.19
C GLY A 77 -6.77 -3.41 20.17
#